data_AF-A0A174D0N5-F1
#
_entry.id   AF-A0A174D0N5-F1
#
_cell.length_a   1.000
_cell.length_b   1.000
_cell.length_c   1.000
_cell.angle_alpha   90.00
_cell.angle_beta   90.00
_cell.angle_gamma   90.00
#
_symmetry.space_group_name_H-M   'P 1'
#
loop_
_entity.id
_entity.type
_entity.pdbx_description
1 polymer ?
#
loop_
_entity_poly.entity_id
_entity_poly.type
_entity_poly.pdbx_seq_one_letter_code
_entity_poly.pdbx_strand_id
1 'polypeptide(L)'
;METNPEGTAQTYIFLVDNQDIALNIVMSGYQALCLVQEDDGYYFSADSFIEEMRAIQFTGSCQSAYHYVTACTVKWMNDKLQTFFKDAGLDGKAGWQLFKEKEYLGKLDNQKEVEKLLEKYILRFERDPKEEPELSRFHLFDAKGNVKGVRDMEIVDYLVENVQFFVVGITPYYYEHGVFLEDHDGVRMKYRIQKLIYRDQVQSGVIKRIYNLLIAQPKVHREAYELNKQPVRWINFKNGYYDPVTGEMLEHNPDYLTINQIPFPYYPEDCEQVLQGGENIKKYLASSLPNKEEQQTFWEYFGYCMTQDTQFQKFLTLKGNGGTGKSVAVSLIQYVVGITNMSSISLQDLNKRFYATGMYGKLLNACADIPCKAMENTDVLKKAVGEDTLIYEKKGQDAIHFHSYAKLLFSTNEMPQNLEDKSDAFYRRLLILDMNRVVKSGEKDLHLKKKVQAESDYAIHMAMIALKNLYEQRKFTESEHSKECVREVQRTSDSICAFIDESLVRAKGKRLKRSEVFHMYEEYCKENGRQGHGKSNFFRNMTDKGFLLKQYNGEFYYQDIAVKEEDFCPVDPEERIPFEETDIDYKQLQLNMNQGIKGI
;
A
#
# COMPACT_ATOMS: atom_id res chain seq x y z
N MET A 1 -6.42 -26.10 -37.65
CA MET A 1 -7.81 -25.80 -37.21
C MET A 1 -8.53 -27.07 -36.72
N GLU A 2 -7.80 -28.05 -36.16
CA GLU A 2 -8.38 -29.31 -35.66
C GLU A 2 -8.92 -29.16 -34.22
N THR A 3 -8.51 -28.10 -33.52
CA THR A 3 -8.95 -27.73 -32.17
C THR A 3 -9.51 -26.31 -32.17
N ASN A 4 -10.38 -25.99 -31.20
CA ASN A 4 -10.83 -24.62 -30.99
C ASN A 4 -9.66 -23.74 -30.50
N PRO A 5 -9.54 -22.50 -30.99
CA PRO A 5 -8.55 -21.56 -30.49
C PRO A 5 -8.86 -21.13 -29.04
N GLU A 6 -7.84 -21.04 -28.20
CA GLU A 6 -7.94 -20.55 -26.81
C GLU A 6 -7.29 -19.18 -26.67
N GLY A 7 -8.08 -18.19 -26.24
CA GLY A 7 -7.63 -16.82 -26.03
C GLY A 7 -7.67 -15.94 -27.30
N THR A 8 -7.91 -14.65 -27.08
CA THR A 8 -8.14 -13.62 -28.11
C THR A 8 -7.00 -13.48 -29.14
N ALA A 9 -5.74 -13.75 -28.78
CA ALA A 9 -4.63 -13.66 -29.74
C ALA A 9 -4.57 -14.87 -30.69
N GLN A 10 -5.09 -16.02 -30.25
CA GLN A 10 -5.08 -17.28 -31.01
C GLN A 10 -6.34 -17.47 -31.88
N THR A 11 -7.37 -16.64 -31.68
CA THR A 11 -8.58 -16.64 -32.51
C THR A 11 -8.41 -15.86 -33.82
N TYR A 12 -7.43 -14.96 -33.93
CA TYR A 12 -7.21 -14.14 -35.14
C TYR A 12 -6.09 -14.70 -36.02
N ILE A 13 -6.40 -14.92 -37.30
CA ILE A 13 -5.44 -15.33 -38.34
C ILE A 13 -5.23 -14.17 -39.30
N PHE A 14 -4.01 -13.64 -39.36
CA PHE A 14 -3.63 -12.57 -40.27
C PHE A 14 -3.13 -13.13 -41.61
N LEU A 15 -3.87 -12.88 -42.68
CA LEU A 15 -3.49 -13.22 -44.04
C LEU A 15 -2.67 -12.08 -44.63
N VAL A 16 -1.39 -12.33 -44.91
CA VAL A 16 -0.44 -11.32 -45.42
C VAL A 16 0.26 -11.85 -46.65
N ASP A 17 0.84 -10.98 -47.48
CA ASP A 17 1.59 -11.34 -48.69
C ASP A 17 3.08 -11.02 -48.59
N ASN A 18 3.58 -10.85 -47.37
CA ASN A 18 4.98 -10.54 -47.06
C ASN A 18 5.47 -11.45 -45.94
N GLN A 19 6.51 -12.25 -46.23
CA GLN A 19 7.06 -13.26 -45.33
C GLN A 19 7.66 -12.66 -44.05
N ASP A 20 8.37 -11.53 -44.16
CA ASP A 20 9.00 -10.87 -43.01
C ASP A 20 7.93 -10.34 -42.04
N ILE A 21 6.84 -9.80 -42.58
CA ILE A 21 5.68 -9.37 -41.78
C ILE A 21 5.01 -10.57 -41.13
N ALA A 22 4.79 -11.66 -41.86
CA ALA A 22 4.21 -12.89 -41.30
C ALA A 22 5.03 -13.41 -40.12
N LEU A 23 6.37 -13.46 -40.27
CA LEU A 23 7.28 -13.90 -39.23
C LEU A 23 7.20 -12.99 -38.00
N ASN A 24 7.15 -11.68 -38.19
CA ASN A 24 7.09 -10.73 -37.07
C ASN A 24 5.75 -10.79 -36.32
N ILE A 25 4.63 -11.05 -37.02
CA ILE A 25 3.31 -11.31 -36.41
C ILE A 25 3.37 -12.56 -35.52
N VAL A 26 3.97 -13.65 -36.03
CA VAL A 26 4.13 -14.91 -35.28
C VAL A 26 5.03 -14.73 -34.07
N MET A 27 6.15 -14.01 -34.21
CA MET A 27 7.04 -13.69 -33.09
C MET A 27 6.37 -12.77 -32.05
N SER A 28 5.35 -12.01 -32.44
CA SER A 28 4.53 -11.19 -31.54
C SER A 28 3.41 -11.98 -30.85
N GLY A 29 3.33 -13.31 -31.04
CA GLY A 29 2.37 -14.18 -30.35
C GLY A 29 1.01 -14.34 -31.04
N TYR A 30 0.86 -13.88 -32.29
CA TYR A 30 -0.38 -13.96 -33.08
C TYR A 30 -0.24 -14.96 -34.24
N GLN A 31 -1.38 -15.40 -34.82
CA GLN A 31 -1.34 -16.33 -35.95
C GLN A 31 -1.28 -15.57 -37.28
N ALA A 32 -0.38 -15.98 -38.19
CA ALA A 32 -0.29 -15.41 -39.53
C ALA A 32 -0.13 -16.51 -40.58
N LEU A 33 -0.65 -16.25 -41.78
CA LEU A 33 -0.47 -17.10 -42.95
C LEU A 33 -0.01 -16.22 -44.13
N CYS A 34 1.13 -16.56 -44.70
CA CYS A 34 1.69 -15.85 -45.85
C CYS A 34 1.11 -16.41 -47.15
N LEU A 35 0.58 -15.54 -47.99
CA LEU A 35 0.05 -15.83 -49.31
C LEU A 35 1.00 -15.31 -50.39
N VAL A 36 1.07 -16.00 -51.51
CA VAL A 36 1.83 -15.61 -52.71
C VAL A 36 0.88 -15.22 -53.85
N GLN A 37 1.40 -14.55 -54.86
CA GLN A 37 0.57 -14.14 -56.01
C GLN A 37 0.20 -15.31 -56.92
N GLU A 38 1.11 -16.28 -57.06
CA GLU A 38 0.94 -17.50 -57.84
C GLU A 38 1.45 -18.68 -57.00
N ASP A 39 0.78 -19.84 -57.08
CA ASP A 39 1.17 -21.02 -56.32
C ASP A 39 2.56 -21.50 -56.70
N ASP A 40 3.43 -21.62 -55.69
CA ASP A 40 4.82 -22.06 -55.85
C ASP A 40 5.08 -23.44 -55.20
N GLY A 41 4.02 -24.08 -54.68
CA GLY A 41 4.06 -25.39 -54.02
C GLY A 41 4.47 -25.35 -52.54
N TYR A 42 4.87 -24.18 -52.01
CA TYR A 42 5.24 -23.99 -50.61
C TYR A 42 4.28 -23.06 -49.86
N TYR A 43 3.77 -22.03 -50.55
CA TYR A 43 2.81 -21.09 -50.01
C TYR A 43 1.53 -21.10 -50.83
N PHE A 44 0.42 -20.80 -50.18
CA PHE A 44 -0.86 -20.69 -50.87
C PHE A 44 -0.93 -19.39 -51.68
N SER A 45 -1.41 -19.48 -52.92
CA SER A 45 -2.07 -18.35 -53.57
C SER A 45 -3.42 -18.05 -52.91
N ALA A 46 -4.02 -16.90 -53.23
CA ALA A 46 -5.38 -16.62 -52.78
C ALA A 46 -6.39 -17.66 -53.31
N ASP A 47 -6.14 -18.27 -54.46
CA ASP A 47 -7.01 -19.30 -55.04
C ASP A 47 -6.88 -20.63 -54.33
N SER A 48 -5.65 -21.14 -54.16
CA SER A 48 -5.41 -22.42 -53.49
C SER A 48 -5.78 -22.37 -52.01
N PHE A 49 -5.59 -21.23 -51.34
CA PHE A 49 -6.10 -21.03 -49.97
C PHE A 49 -7.63 -21.19 -49.92
N ILE A 50 -8.36 -20.60 -50.86
CA ILE A 50 -9.83 -20.71 -50.94
C ILE A 50 -10.24 -22.15 -51.22
N GLU A 51 -9.53 -22.85 -52.11
CA GLU A 51 -9.78 -24.27 -52.40
C GLU A 51 -9.58 -25.15 -51.17
N GLU A 52 -8.51 -24.94 -50.41
CA GLU A 52 -8.22 -25.68 -49.18
C GLU A 52 -9.28 -25.41 -48.10
N MET A 53 -9.65 -24.15 -47.90
CA MET A 53 -10.72 -23.76 -46.97
C MET A 53 -12.07 -24.40 -47.33
N ARG A 54 -12.37 -24.55 -48.62
CA ARG A 54 -13.57 -25.27 -49.08
C ARG A 54 -13.47 -26.77 -48.85
N ALA A 55 -12.29 -27.36 -49.07
CA ALA A 55 -12.06 -28.79 -48.87
C ALA A 55 -12.29 -29.22 -47.41
N ILE A 56 -11.95 -28.36 -46.44
CA ILE A 56 -12.10 -28.63 -45.02
C ILE A 56 -13.45 -28.23 -44.42
N GLN A 57 -14.40 -27.72 -45.23
CA GLN A 57 -15.64 -27.14 -44.74
C GLN A 57 -16.58 -28.14 -44.05
N PHE A 58 -16.48 -29.43 -44.40
CA PHE A 58 -17.34 -30.49 -43.87
C PHE A 58 -16.56 -31.64 -43.23
N THR A 59 -15.30 -31.39 -42.83
CA THR A 59 -14.43 -32.41 -42.25
C THR A 59 -14.41 -32.39 -40.71
N GLY A 60 -15.22 -31.55 -40.07
CA GLY A 60 -15.21 -31.34 -38.61
C GLY A 60 -14.17 -30.33 -38.13
N SER A 61 -13.63 -29.50 -39.04
CA SER A 61 -12.69 -28.43 -38.70
C SER A 61 -13.36 -27.31 -37.87
N CYS A 62 -12.57 -26.64 -37.02
CA CYS A 62 -13.02 -25.49 -36.21
C CYS A 62 -12.89 -24.16 -36.97
N GLN A 63 -12.94 -24.15 -38.30
CA GLN A 63 -12.67 -22.95 -39.12
C GLN A 63 -13.60 -21.76 -38.79
N SER A 64 -14.83 -22.01 -38.35
CA SER A 64 -15.78 -20.95 -37.95
C SER A 64 -15.46 -20.31 -36.60
N ALA A 65 -14.52 -20.86 -35.83
CA ALA A 65 -14.09 -20.33 -34.54
C ALA A 65 -12.97 -19.28 -34.66
N TYR A 66 -12.50 -18.98 -35.88
CA TYR A 66 -11.43 -18.02 -36.15
C TYR A 66 -11.94 -16.75 -36.83
N HIS A 67 -11.22 -15.65 -36.60
CA HIS A 67 -11.37 -14.37 -37.28
C HIS A 67 -10.26 -14.21 -38.33
N TYR A 68 -10.63 -14.11 -39.61
CA TYR A 68 -9.68 -14.04 -40.72
C TYR A 68 -9.43 -12.59 -41.13
N VAL A 69 -8.25 -12.06 -40.82
CA VAL A 69 -7.89 -10.69 -41.13
C VAL A 69 -7.19 -10.63 -42.49
N THR A 70 -7.85 -10.08 -43.51
CA THR A 70 -7.22 -9.90 -44.83
C THR A 70 -6.34 -8.66 -44.81
N ALA A 71 -5.03 -8.85 -44.75
CA ALA A 71 -4.03 -7.78 -44.58
C ALA A 71 -2.88 -7.85 -45.60
N CYS A 72 -3.12 -8.46 -46.77
CA CYS A 72 -2.17 -8.43 -47.89
C CYS A 72 -1.93 -6.97 -48.32
N THR A 73 -0.73 -6.62 -48.78
CA THR A 73 -0.42 -5.29 -49.31
C THR A 73 -1.18 -5.01 -50.62
N VAL A 74 -1.48 -6.06 -51.38
CA VAL A 74 -2.18 -5.99 -52.67
C VAL A 74 -3.71 -5.99 -52.52
N LYS A 75 -4.37 -4.95 -53.06
CA LYS A 75 -5.82 -4.73 -52.88
C LYS A 75 -6.70 -5.86 -53.41
N TRP A 76 -6.44 -6.35 -54.63
CA TRP A 76 -7.30 -7.35 -55.28
C TRP A 76 -7.34 -8.68 -54.51
N MET A 77 -6.23 -9.07 -53.87
CA MET A 77 -6.16 -10.27 -53.03
C MET A 77 -7.09 -10.14 -51.82
N ASN A 78 -7.07 -8.99 -51.15
CA ASN A 78 -7.96 -8.72 -50.02
C ASN A 78 -9.43 -8.74 -50.45
N ASP A 79 -9.77 -8.05 -51.55
CA ASP A 79 -11.15 -7.99 -52.06
C ASP A 79 -11.69 -9.40 -52.40
N LYS A 80 -10.83 -10.26 -52.96
CA LYS A 80 -11.14 -11.66 -53.28
C LYS A 80 -11.38 -12.51 -52.03
N LEU A 81 -10.47 -12.46 -51.06
CA LEU A 81 -10.59 -13.19 -49.79
C LEU A 81 -11.80 -12.73 -48.99
N GLN A 82 -12.07 -11.43 -48.93
CA GLN A 82 -13.26 -10.87 -48.28
C GLN A 82 -14.56 -11.37 -48.91
N THR A 83 -14.62 -11.42 -50.24
CA THR A 83 -15.78 -11.97 -50.96
C THR A 83 -15.99 -13.44 -50.59
N PHE A 84 -14.91 -14.23 -50.57
CA PHE A 84 -14.98 -15.64 -50.17
C PHE A 84 -15.49 -15.82 -48.74
N PHE A 85 -14.91 -15.13 -47.74
CA PHE A 85 -15.33 -15.30 -46.34
C PHE A 85 -16.81 -14.95 -46.14
N LYS A 86 -17.27 -13.89 -46.81
CA LYS A 86 -18.68 -13.51 -46.80
C LYS A 86 -19.57 -14.60 -47.40
N ASP A 87 -19.21 -15.15 -48.56
CA ASP A 87 -19.99 -16.19 -49.24
C ASP A 87 -19.97 -17.53 -48.48
N ALA A 88 -18.87 -17.83 -47.79
CA ALA A 88 -18.69 -19.04 -47.00
C ALA A 88 -19.29 -18.95 -45.58
N GLY A 89 -19.78 -17.77 -45.17
CA GLY A 89 -20.31 -17.54 -43.81
C GLY A 89 -19.24 -17.56 -42.72
N LEU A 90 -17.98 -17.26 -43.07
CA LEU A 90 -16.84 -17.19 -42.15
C LEU A 90 -16.59 -15.73 -41.73
N ASP A 91 -15.97 -15.51 -40.58
CA ASP A 91 -15.72 -14.16 -40.08
C ASP A 91 -14.47 -13.52 -40.71
N GLY A 92 -14.67 -12.92 -41.89
CA GLY A 92 -13.66 -12.13 -42.59
C GLY A 92 -13.61 -10.68 -42.10
N LYS A 93 -12.44 -10.21 -41.68
CA LYS A 93 -12.19 -8.86 -41.16
C LYS A 93 -11.24 -8.09 -42.09
N ALA A 94 -11.62 -6.86 -42.44
CA ALA A 94 -10.82 -6.02 -43.33
C ALA A 94 -9.58 -5.47 -42.62
N GLY A 95 -8.38 -5.88 -43.07
CA GLY A 95 -7.08 -5.52 -42.50
C GLY A 95 -6.12 -4.81 -43.46
N TRP A 96 -6.52 -4.49 -44.69
CA TRP A 96 -5.63 -3.97 -45.75
C TRP A 96 -4.76 -2.77 -45.30
N GLN A 97 -5.30 -1.87 -44.47
CA GLN A 97 -4.59 -0.68 -43.98
C GLN A 97 -3.53 -0.98 -42.90
N LEU A 98 -3.47 -2.20 -42.36
CA LEU A 98 -2.51 -2.56 -41.32
C LEU A 98 -1.08 -2.41 -41.84
N PHE A 99 -0.80 -3.02 -43.00
CA PHE A 99 0.54 -3.17 -43.54
C PHE A 99 0.76 -2.50 -44.90
N LYS A 100 -0.29 -1.93 -45.51
CA LYS A 100 -0.14 -1.14 -46.74
C LYS A 100 0.90 -0.03 -46.54
N GLU A 101 1.92 -0.01 -47.40
CA GLU A 101 3.03 0.95 -47.38
C GLU A 101 3.87 0.91 -46.08
N LYS A 102 3.82 -0.19 -45.31
CA LYS A 102 4.57 -0.37 -44.05
C LYS A 102 5.48 -1.60 -44.05
N GLU A 103 6.18 -1.84 -45.15
CA GLU A 103 7.12 -2.96 -45.31
C GLU A 103 8.24 -2.96 -44.24
N TYR A 104 8.59 -1.78 -43.69
CA TYR A 104 9.56 -1.66 -42.60
C TYR A 104 9.18 -2.47 -41.35
N LEU A 105 7.89 -2.76 -41.15
CA LEU A 105 7.39 -3.58 -40.05
C LEU A 105 7.80 -5.06 -40.16
N GLY A 106 8.33 -5.51 -41.29
CA GLY A 106 8.94 -6.84 -41.42
C GLY A 106 10.26 -6.98 -40.63
N LYS A 107 10.91 -5.88 -40.25
CA LYS A 107 12.15 -5.94 -39.45
C LYS A 107 11.85 -6.28 -37.99
N LEU A 108 12.59 -7.24 -37.44
CA LEU A 108 12.43 -7.70 -36.05
C LEU A 108 12.58 -6.60 -35.00
N ASP A 109 13.40 -5.57 -35.26
CA ASP A 109 13.52 -4.40 -34.37
C ASP A 109 12.18 -3.68 -34.11
N ASN A 110 11.21 -3.85 -35.02
CA ASN A 110 9.88 -3.24 -34.96
C ASN A 110 8.82 -4.16 -34.34
N GLN A 111 9.20 -5.31 -33.76
CA GLN A 111 8.27 -6.28 -33.16
C GLN A 111 7.29 -5.63 -32.16
N LYS A 112 7.77 -4.74 -31.28
CA LYS A 112 6.90 -4.02 -30.32
C LYS A 112 5.89 -3.08 -30.99
N GLU A 113 6.20 -2.56 -32.17
CA GLU A 113 5.29 -1.72 -32.95
C GLU A 113 4.20 -2.59 -33.61
N VAL A 114 4.60 -3.76 -34.15
CA VAL A 114 3.69 -4.77 -34.70
C VAL A 114 2.74 -5.28 -33.61
N GLU A 115 3.25 -5.68 -32.45
CA GLU A 115 2.45 -6.13 -31.30
C GLU A 115 1.37 -5.12 -30.92
N LYS A 116 1.74 -3.84 -30.73
CA LYS A 116 0.79 -2.75 -30.42
C LYS A 116 -0.21 -2.49 -31.54
N LEU A 117 0.20 -2.64 -32.79
CA LEU A 117 -0.66 -2.42 -33.95
C LEU A 117 -1.74 -3.51 -34.02
N LEU A 118 -1.36 -4.78 -33.81
CA LEU A 118 -2.25 -5.93 -33.78
C LEU A 118 -3.20 -5.87 -32.57
N GLU A 119 -2.67 -5.58 -31.38
CA GLU A 119 -3.46 -5.42 -30.15
C GLU A 119 -4.55 -4.35 -30.34
N LYS A 120 -4.20 -3.17 -30.86
CA LYS A 120 -5.18 -2.09 -31.14
C LYS A 120 -6.21 -2.49 -32.19
N TYR A 121 -5.81 -3.27 -33.19
CA TYR A 121 -6.72 -3.75 -34.23
C TYR A 121 -7.73 -4.74 -33.63
N ILE A 122 -7.25 -5.74 -32.91
CA ILE A 122 -8.07 -6.77 -32.24
C ILE A 122 -9.01 -6.12 -31.21
N LEU A 123 -8.50 -5.21 -30.38
CA LEU A 123 -9.31 -4.43 -29.43
C LEU A 123 -10.45 -3.64 -30.09
N ARG A 124 -10.41 -3.35 -31.39
CA ARG A 124 -11.51 -2.70 -32.11
C ARG A 124 -12.67 -3.66 -32.39
N PHE A 125 -12.39 -4.96 -32.50
CA PHE A 125 -13.36 -6.00 -32.89
C PHE A 125 -13.80 -6.89 -31.72
N GLU A 126 -12.93 -7.08 -30.72
CA GLU A 126 -13.24 -7.74 -29.44
C GLU A 126 -14.05 -6.84 -28.51
N ARG A 127 -14.14 -5.55 -28.80
CA ARG A 127 -15.18 -4.70 -28.22
C ARG A 127 -16.50 -5.14 -28.84
N ASP A 128 -17.33 -5.79 -28.03
CA ASP A 128 -18.66 -6.23 -28.43
C ASP A 128 -19.46 -5.06 -29.03
N PRO A 129 -19.79 -5.08 -30.34
CA PRO A 129 -20.64 -4.07 -30.95
C PRO A 129 -22.05 -4.06 -30.37
N LYS A 130 -22.45 -5.08 -29.58
CA LYS A 130 -23.75 -5.13 -28.90
C LYS A 130 -23.84 -4.25 -27.65
N GLU A 131 -22.73 -3.75 -27.11
CA GLU A 131 -22.73 -2.99 -25.86
C GLU A 131 -22.67 -1.46 -26.02
N GLU A 132 -22.44 -0.92 -27.23
CA GLU A 132 -22.68 0.50 -27.44
C GLU A 132 -24.16 0.70 -27.76
N PRO A 133 -24.93 1.31 -26.84
CA PRO A 133 -26.34 1.54 -27.07
C PRO A 133 -26.55 2.42 -28.29
N GLU A 134 -27.52 2.07 -29.13
CA GLU A 134 -27.91 2.94 -30.22
C GLU A 134 -28.24 4.32 -29.67
N LEU A 135 -27.42 5.32 -30.04
CA LEU A 135 -27.55 6.68 -29.52
C LEU A 135 -28.96 7.24 -29.76
N SER A 136 -29.64 6.79 -30.81
CA SER A 136 -31.03 7.13 -31.14
C SER A 136 -31.97 7.00 -29.95
N ARG A 137 -31.80 5.96 -29.11
CA ARG A 137 -32.69 5.71 -27.96
C ARG A 137 -32.62 6.80 -26.90
N PHE A 138 -31.50 7.52 -26.81
CA PHE A 138 -31.29 8.61 -25.86
C PHE A 138 -31.69 9.98 -26.40
N HIS A 139 -32.26 10.06 -27.61
CA HIS A 139 -32.57 11.33 -28.25
C HIS A 139 -34.04 11.43 -28.65
N LEU A 140 -34.52 12.66 -28.74
CA LEU A 140 -35.82 13.01 -29.31
C LEU A 140 -35.60 13.46 -30.75
N PHE A 141 -36.48 13.03 -31.65
CA PHE A 141 -36.42 13.39 -33.06
C PHE A 141 -37.66 14.20 -33.46
N ASP A 142 -37.49 15.15 -34.38
CA ASP A 142 -38.60 15.82 -35.04
C ASP A 142 -39.20 14.95 -36.17
N ALA A 143 -40.29 15.41 -36.78
CA ALA A 143 -40.94 14.71 -37.89
C ALA A 143 -40.06 14.57 -39.15
N LYS A 144 -38.91 15.27 -39.21
CA LYS A 144 -37.94 15.23 -40.31
C LYS A 144 -36.72 14.37 -39.97
N GLY A 145 -36.66 13.76 -38.78
CA GLY A 145 -35.56 12.94 -38.32
C GLY A 145 -34.38 13.71 -37.73
N ASN A 146 -34.50 15.02 -37.47
CA ASN A 146 -33.44 15.79 -36.81
C ASN A 146 -33.52 15.64 -35.29
N VAL A 147 -32.38 15.66 -34.63
CA VAL A 147 -32.30 15.60 -33.17
C VAL A 147 -32.83 16.90 -32.55
N LYS A 148 -33.89 16.76 -31.75
CA LYS A 148 -34.58 17.85 -31.03
C LYS A 148 -34.09 18.02 -29.60
N GLY A 149 -33.50 16.97 -29.02
CA GLY A 149 -32.99 17.01 -27.65
C GLY A 149 -32.58 15.64 -27.12
N VAL A 150 -32.16 15.61 -25.86
CA VAL A 150 -31.69 14.40 -25.16
C VAL A 150 -32.75 13.93 -24.17
N ARG A 151 -32.96 12.61 -24.09
CA ARG A 151 -33.79 11.94 -23.10
C ARG A 151 -32.94 11.66 -21.86
N ASP A 152 -32.86 12.64 -20.98
CA ASP A 152 -31.95 12.60 -19.82
C ASP A 152 -32.13 11.34 -18.96
N MET A 153 -33.37 10.95 -18.65
CA MET A 153 -33.65 9.78 -17.80
C MET A 153 -33.27 8.45 -18.45
N GLU A 154 -33.37 8.31 -19.77
CA GLU A 154 -32.93 7.09 -20.47
C GLU A 154 -31.42 6.89 -20.34
N ILE A 155 -30.65 7.99 -20.31
CA ILE A 155 -29.21 7.95 -20.03
C ILE A 155 -28.96 7.58 -18.57
N VAL A 156 -29.72 8.17 -17.63
CA VAL A 156 -29.60 7.87 -16.20
C VAL A 156 -29.88 6.39 -15.93
N ASP A 157 -31.02 5.88 -16.39
CA ASP A 157 -31.44 4.49 -16.18
C ASP A 157 -30.43 3.53 -16.79
N TYR A 158 -29.97 3.80 -18.01
CA TYR A 158 -28.91 3.02 -18.63
C TYR A 158 -27.63 2.97 -17.79
N LEU A 159 -27.17 4.11 -17.28
CA LEU A 159 -25.94 4.16 -16.48
C LEU A 159 -26.11 3.42 -15.15
N VAL A 160 -27.28 3.54 -14.50
CA VAL A 160 -27.59 2.82 -13.25
C VAL A 160 -27.60 1.30 -13.47
N GLU A 161 -28.08 0.84 -14.61
CA GLU A 161 -28.19 -0.60 -14.94
C GLU A 161 -26.88 -1.21 -15.47
N ASN A 162 -26.08 -0.43 -16.19
CA ASN A 162 -24.95 -0.96 -16.98
C ASN A 162 -23.58 -0.48 -16.51
N VAL A 163 -23.52 0.41 -15.52
CA VAL A 163 -22.27 0.88 -14.93
C VAL A 163 -22.24 0.49 -13.47
N GLN A 164 -21.16 -0.16 -13.07
CA GLN A 164 -20.94 -0.49 -11.69
C GLN A 164 -20.32 0.69 -10.95
N PHE A 165 -21.16 1.46 -10.27
CA PHE A 165 -20.78 2.62 -9.48
C PHE A 165 -21.73 2.83 -8.32
N PHE A 166 -21.32 3.63 -7.34
CA PHE A 166 -22.18 4.15 -6.28
C PHE A 166 -21.82 5.60 -5.96
N VAL A 167 -22.59 6.25 -5.09
CA VAL A 167 -22.37 7.62 -4.63
C VAL A 167 -22.40 7.67 -3.11
N VAL A 168 -21.35 8.22 -2.50
CA VAL A 168 -21.32 8.55 -1.06
C VAL A 168 -21.39 10.06 -0.92
N GLY A 169 -22.44 10.55 -0.25
CA GLY A 169 -22.76 11.98 -0.24
C GLY A 169 -23.01 12.51 -1.66
N ILE A 170 -22.05 13.27 -2.20
CA ILE A 170 -22.09 13.79 -3.58
C ILE A 170 -21.00 13.23 -4.49
N THR A 171 -20.18 12.31 -3.96
CA THR A 171 -18.98 11.81 -4.61
C THR A 171 -19.26 10.44 -5.22
N PRO A 172 -19.19 10.31 -6.55
CA PRO A 172 -19.31 9.01 -7.20
C PRO A 172 -18.04 8.17 -7.03
N TYR A 173 -18.23 6.87 -6.95
CA TYR A 173 -17.19 5.85 -6.96
C TYR A 173 -17.52 4.84 -8.04
N TYR A 174 -16.60 4.57 -8.95
CA TYR A 174 -16.80 3.59 -10.03
C TYR A 174 -15.89 2.40 -9.82
N TYR A 175 -16.38 1.23 -10.20
CA TYR A 175 -15.64 -0.01 -10.11
C TYR A 175 -14.69 -0.16 -11.30
N GLU A 176 -13.44 -0.49 -11.01
CA GLU A 176 -12.42 -0.79 -12.01
C GLU A 176 -11.42 -1.77 -11.39
N HIS A 177 -11.24 -2.94 -12.04
CA HIS A 177 -10.24 -3.95 -11.67
C HIS A 177 -10.20 -4.33 -10.17
N GLY A 178 -11.36 -4.60 -9.56
CA GLY A 178 -11.41 -5.09 -8.16
C GLY A 178 -11.52 -4.02 -7.08
N VAL A 179 -11.65 -2.74 -7.46
CA VAL A 179 -11.72 -1.63 -6.50
C VAL A 179 -12.64 -0.53 -7.00
N PHE A 180 -13.28 0.16 -6.06
CA PHE A 180 -14.03 1.38 -6.30
C PHE A 180 -13.14 2.60 -6.12
N LEU A 181 -13.00 3.36 -7.19
CA LEU A 181 -12.15 4.54 -7.25
C LEU A 181 -13.00 5.80 -7.22
N GLU A 182 -12.58 6.78 -6.44
CA GLU A 182 -13.26 8.07 -6.34
C GLU A 182 -13.22 8.80 -7.70
N ASP A 183 -14.39 9.21 -8.20
CA ASP A 183 -14.53 10.06 -9.38
C ASP A 183 -14.65 11.52 -8.95
N HIS A 184 -13.50 12.13 -8.62
CA HIS A 184 -13.45 13.53 -8.23
C HIS A 184 -14.15 14.42 -9.27
N ASP A 185 -15.08 15.26 -8.79
CA ASP A 185 -15.92 16.13 -9.61
C ASP A 185 -16.77 15.41 -10.69
N GLY A 186 -16.87 14.08 -10.63
CA GLY A 186 -17.65 13.28 -11.57
C GLY A 186 -17.10 13.28 -13.00
N VAL A 187 -15.79 13.45 -13.19
CA VAL A 187 -15.17 13.57 -14.52
C VAL A 187 -15.43 12.34 -15.37
N ARG A 188 -15.28 11.12 -14.82
CA ARG A 188 -15.49 9.87 -15.54
C ARG A 188 -16.98 9.64 -15.83
N MET A 189 -17.86 9.93 -14.87
CA MET A 189 -19.31 9.85 -15.09
C MET A 189 -19.78 10.84 -16.16
N LYS A 190 -19.31 12.09 -16.12
CA LYS A 190 -19.60 13.09 -17.16
C LYS A 190 -19.09 12.67 -18.53
N TYR A 191 -17.90 12.05 -18.60
CA TYR A 191 -17.37 11.49 -19.83
C TYR A 191 -18.22 10.33 -20.37
N ARG A 192 -18.71 9.44 -19.50
CA ARG A 192 -19.65 8.36 -19.89
C ARG A 192 -20.97 8.93 -20.41
N ILE A 193 -21.53 9.94 -19.73
CA ILE A 193 -22.72 10.67 -20.21
C ILE A 193 -22.48 11.27 -21.60
N GLN A 194 -21.33 11.92 -21.80
CA GLN A 194 -20.97 12.52 -23.08
C GLN A 194 -20.94 11.49 -24.23
N LYS A 195 -20.50 10.25 -23.98
CA LYS A 195 -20.50 9.19 -24.99
C LYS A 195 -21.89 8.74 -25.43
N LEU A 196 -22.91 9.01 -24.63
CA LEU A 196 -24.31 8.62 -24.90
C LEU A 196 -25.10 9.73 -25.59
N ILE A 197 -24.43 10.83 -25.95
CA ILE A 197 -25.03 12.01 -26.59
C ILE A 197 -24.39 12.21 -27.96
N TYR A 198 -25.20 12.53 -28.98
CA TYR A 198 -24.66 12.88 -30.30
C TYR A 198 -23.75 14.11 -30.20
N ARG A 199 -22.66 14.11 -30.95
CA ARG A 199 -21.58 15.11 -30.83
C ARG A 199 -22.06 16.57 -30.95
N ASP A 200 -23.06 16.83 -31.78
CA ASP A 200 -23.70 18.14 -31.99
C ASP A 200 -24.60 18.57 -30.83
N GLN A 201 -25.06 17.63 -30.01
CA GLN A 201 -25.90 17.85 -28.83
C GLN A 201 -25.09 17.89 -27.52
N VAL A 202 -23.77 17.64 -27.57
CA VAL A 202 -22.90 17.69 -26.40
C VAL A 202 -22.75 19.15 -25.94
N GLN A 203 -23.50 19.50 -24.90
CA GLN A 203 -23.46 20.81 -24.25
C GLN A 203 -23.23 20.66 -22.76
N SER A 204 -22.44 21.56 -22.16
CA SER A 204 -22.11 21.53 -20.72
C SER A 204 -23.35 21.51 -19.83
N GLY A 205 -24.39 22.29 -20.19
CA GLY A 205 -25.66 22.31 -19.46
C GLY A 205 -26.40 20.97 -19.46
N VAL A 206 -26.38 20.25 -20.59
CA VAL A 206 -27.01 18.93 -20.74
C VAL A 206 -26.27 17.90 -19.89
N ILE A 207 -24.94 17.83 -20.00
CA ILE A 207 -24.12 16.90 -19.21
C ILE A 207 -24.31 17.15 -17.71
N LYS A 208 -24.28 18.42 -17.27
CA LYS A 208 -24.44 18.78 -15.85
C LYS A 208 -25.82 18.39 -15.33
N ARG A 209 -26.87 18.61 -16.13
CA ARG A 209 -28.25 18.25 -15.77
C ARG A 209 -28.41 16.74 -15.60
N ILE A 210 -27.92 15.95 -16.57
CA ILE A 210 -27.96 14.48 -16.51
C ILE A 210 -27.13 13.96 -15.34
N TYR A 211 -25.92 14.49 -15.13
CA TYR A 211 -25.05 14.10 -14.02
C TYR A 211 -25.74 14.35 -12.67
N ASN A 212 -26.37 15.52 -12.49
CA ASN A 212 -27.10 15.84 -11.27
C ASN A 212 -28.30 14.90 -11.04
N LEU A 213 -29.01 14.51 -12.11
CA LEU A 213 -30.08 13.51 -12.01
C LEU A 213 -29.54 12.13 -11.65
N LEU A 214 -28.39 11.74 -12.21
CA LEU A 214 -27.72 10.45 -11.95
C LEU A 214 -27.31 10.31 -10.48
N ILE A 215 -26.61 11.30 -9.93
CA ILE A 215 -26.11 11.24 -8.55
C ILE A 215 -27.21 11.48 -7.50
N ALA A 216 -28.43 11.83 -7.93
CA ALA A 216 -29.59 11.97 -7.05
C ALA A 216 -30.45 10.70 -6.98
N GLN A 217 -30.09 9.64 -7.70
CA GLN A 217 -30.86 8.38 -7.70
C GLN A 217 -30.65 7.62 -6.38
N PRO A 218 -31.70 7.34 -5.59
CA PRO A 218 -31.56 6.63 -4.32
C PRO A 218 -30.86 5.26 -4.43
N LYS A 219 -31.05 4.57 -5.56
CA LYS A 219 -30.48 3.23 -5.80
C LYS A 219 -28.95 3.19 -5.80
N VAL A 220 -28.30 4.28 -6.19
CA VAL A 220 -26.83 4.37 -6.28
C VAL A 220 -26.20 4.94 -5.01
N HIS A 221 -26.99 5.46 -4.08
CA HIS A 221 -26.46 6.00 -2.83
C HIS A 221 -26.01 4.88 -1.88
N ARG A 222 -24.88 5.13 -1.22
CA ARG A 222 -24.33 4.29 -0.15
C ARG A 222 -23.85 5.19 0.97
N GLU A 223 -23.92 4.66 2.18
CA GLU A 223 -23.41 5.30 3.38
C GLU A 223 -21.93 4.96 3.59
N ALA A 224 -21.19 5.87 4.25
CA ALA A 224 -19.77 5.69 4.52
C ALA A 224 -19.44 4.38 5.25
N TYR A 225 -20.33 3.93 6.14
CA TYR A 225 -20.13 2.69 6.90
C TYR A 225 -20.37 1.42 6.06
N GLU A 226 -20.93 1.53 4.85
CA GLU A 226 -21.12 0.42 3.91
C GLU A 226 -19.87 0.14 3.06
N LEU A 227 -18.87 1.02 3.11
CA LEU A 227 -17.63 0.84 2.37
C LEU A 227 -16.77 -0.25 2.99
N ASN A 228 -16.02 -0.95 2.14
CA ASN A 228 -15.06 -1.98 2.53
C ASN A 228 -15.64 -3.07 3.45
N LYS A 229 -16.72 -3.72 3.02
CA LYS A 229 -17.43 -4.75 3.79
C LYS A 229 -16.79 -6.15 3.71
N GLN A 230 -15.66 -6.30 3.04
CA GLN A 230 -14.87 -7.52 3.17
C GLN A 230 -14.37 -7.69 4.62
N PRO A 231 -14.07 -8.92 5.07
CA PRO A 231 -13.43 -9.14 6.36
C PRO A 231 -12.19 -8.24 6.57
N VAL A 232 -12.11 -7.55 7.71
CA VAL A 232 -11.11 -6.48 7.97
C VAL A 232 -9.66 -6.92 7.84
N ARG A 233 -9.38 -8.23 7.99
CA ARG A 233 -8.04 -8.81 7.84
C ARG A 233 -7.64 -9.08 6.39
N TRP A 234 -8.62 -9.16 5.47
CA TRP A 234 -8.35 -9.43 4.07
C TRP A 234 -7.64 -8.25 3.41
N ILE A 235 -6.80 -8.57 2.43
CA ILE A 235 -6.03 -7.60 1.67
C ILE A 235 -6.47 -7.69 0.22
N ASN A 236 -6.92 -6.57 -0.34
CA ASN A 236 -7.29 -6.48 -1.75
C ASN A 236 -6.05 -6.21 -2.61
N PHE A 237 -5.56 -7.21 -3.33
CA PHE A 237 -4.51 -7.08 -4.34
C PHE A 237 -5.14 -6.93 -5.74
N LYS A 238 -4.33 -6.64 -6.77
CA LYS A 238 -4.81 -6.47 -8.15
C LYS A 238 -5.46 -7.72 -8.74
N ASN A 239 -5.12 -8.90 -8.24
CA ASN A 239 -5.57 -10.21 -8.74
C ASN A 239 -6.56 -10.91 -7.80
N GLY A 240 -6.96 -10.31 -6.68
CA GLY A 240 -7.96 -10.89 -5.78
C GLY A 240 -7.84 -10.39 -4.34
N TYR A 241 -8.73 -10.88 -3.48
CA TYR A 241 -8.61 -10.73 -2.03
C TYR A 241 -7.75 -11.86 -1.45
N TYR A 242 -6.78 -11.53 -0.61
CA TYR A 242 -5.97 -12.49 0.12
C TYR A 242 -6.39 -12.53 1.60
N ASP A 243 -6.63 -13.73 2.13
CA ASP A 243 -6.78 -13.95 3.57
C ASP A 243 -5.44 -14.45 4.16
N PRO A 244 -4.73 -13.63 4.97
CA PRO A 244 -3.44 -14.02 5.54
C PRO A 244 -3.52 -15.16 6.54
N VAL A 245 -4.70 -15.47 7.09
CA VAL A 245 -4.87 -16.58 8.05
C VAL A 245 -5.03 -17.91 7.33
N THR A 246 -5.91 -17.98 6.33
CA THR A 246 -6.15 -19.21 5.56
C THR A 246 -5.09 -19.42 4.49
N GLY A 247 -4.47 -18.35 3.98
CA GLY A 247 -3.53 -18.37 2.86
C GLY A 247 -4.20 -18.45 1.49
N GLU A 248 -5.51 -18.17 1.41
CA GLU A 248 -6.29 -18.32 0.19
C GLU A 248 -6.44 -16.99 -0.58
N MET A 249 -6.39 -17.10 -1.90
CA MET A 249 -6.80 -16.04 -2.83
C MET A 249 -8.27 -16.24 -3.23
N LEU A 250 -9.04 -15.16 -3.16
CA LEU A 250 -10.47 -15.12 -3.43
C LEU A 250 -10.74 -14.11 -4.55
N GLU A 251 -11.71 -14.41 -5.41
CA GLU A 251 -12.11 -13.51 -6.49
C GLU A 251 -12.65 -12.18 -5.96
N HIS A 252 -12.45 -11.12 -6.74
CA HIS A 252 -13.03 -9.82 -6.41
C HIS A 252 -14.55 -9.88 -6.45
N ASN A 253 -15.15 -9.36 -5.40
CA ASN A 253 -16.58 -9.17 -5.28
C ASN A 253 -16.84 -7.67 -5.06
N PRO A 254 -17.49 -6.99 -6.02
CA PRO A 254 -17.84 -5.58 -5.92
C PRO A 254 -18.90 -5.27 -4.85
N ASP A 255 -19.65 -6.26 -4.37
CA ASP A 255 -20.64 -6.05 -3.31
C ASP A 255 -20.01 -5.63 -1.98
N TYR A 256 -18.70 -5.85 -1.80
CA TYR A 256 -17.95 -5.36 -0.64
C TYR A 256 -17.65 -3.85 -0.69
N LEU A 257 -17.91 -3.17 -1.82
CA LEU A 257 -17.68 -1.72 -1.98
C LEU A 257 -16.25 -1.30 -1.57
N THR A 258 -15.27 -2.13 -1.92
CA THR A 258 -13.88 -1.94 -1.51
C THR A 258 -13.28 -0.73 -2.20
N ILE A 259 -12.76 0.23 -1.43
CA ILE A 259 -12.10 1.46 -1.92
C ILE A 259 -10.58 1.43 -1.73
N ASN A 260 -10.05 0.39 -1.09
CA ASN A 260 -8.62 0.17 -0.91
C ASN A 260 -8.14 -1.02 -1.75
N GLN A 261 -7.06 -0.83 -2.50
CA GLN A 261 -6.39 -1.91 -3.23
C GLN A 261 -4.88 -1.69 -3.20
N ILE A 262 -4.13 -2.72 -2.84
CA ILE A 262 -2.68 -2.76 -2.94
C ILE A 262 -2.31 -2.85 -4.43
N PRO A 263 -1.50 -1.93 -4.97
CA PRO A 263 -1.27 -1.81 -6.42
C PRO A 263 -0.35 -2.88 -7.02
N PHE A 264 -0.31 -4.07 -6.43
CA PHE A 264 0.47 -5.24 -6.83
C PHE A 264 -0.45 -6.46 -6.94
N PRO A 265 -0.18 -7.39 -7.86
CA PRO A 265 -0.72 -8.74 -7.74
C PRO A 265 0.02 -9.49 -6.62
N TYR A 266 -0.59 -10.52 -6.06
CA TYR A 266 0.03 -11.40 -5.07
C TYR A 266 -0.29 -12.86 -5.38
N TYR A 267 0.74 -13.70 -5.48
CA TYR A 267 0.65 -15.11 -5.84
C TYR A 267 1.23 -15.94 -4.68
N PRO A 268 0.41 -16.42 -3.73
CA PRO A 268 0.90 -17.18 -2.58
C PRO A 268 1.76 -18.40 -2.96
N GLU A 269 1.50 -19.01 -4.12
CA GLU A 269 2.21 -20.15 -4.69
C GLU A 269 3.68 -19.86 -5.02
N ASP A 270 4.03 -18.61 -5.31
CA ASP A 270 5.39 -18.22 -5.70
C ASP A 270 6.34 -18.03 -4.50
N CYS A 271 5.83 -18.21 -3.28
CA CYS A 271 6.53 -17.91 -2.03
C CYS A 271 7.95 -18.50 -1.98
N GLU A 272 8.13 -19.78 -2.30
CA GLU A 272 9.46 -20.42 -2.24
C GLU A 272 10.46 -19.81 -3.22
N GLN A 273 10.01 -19.45 -4.43
CA GLN A 273 10.85 -18.83 -5.46
C GLN A 273 11.22 -17.40 -5.06
N VAL A 274 10.23 -16.61 -4.63
CA VAL A 274 10.42 -15.19 -4.30
C VAL A 274 11.35 -15.02 -3.10
N LEU A 275 11.27 -15.89 -2.09
CA LEU A 275 12.09 -15.82 -0.88
C LEU A 275 13.59 -16.09 -1.13
N GLN A 276 13.96 -16.69 -2.27
CA GLN A 276 15.36 -16.84 -2.69
C GLN A 276 15.99 -15.48 -3.05
N GLY A 277 15.18 -14.49 -3.46
CA GLY A 277 15.61 -13.13 -3.80
C GLY A 277 15.77 -12.20 -2.58
N GLY A 278 15.44 -10.91 -2.77
CA GLY A 278 15.42 -9.92 -1.69
C GLY A 278 16.78 -9.55 -1.12
N GLU A 279 17.86 -9.69 -1.89
CA GLU A 279 19.22 -9.48 -1.39
C GLU A 279 19.44 -8.06 -0.86
N ASN A 280 18.92 -7.03 -1.53
CA ASN A 280 19.10 -5.65 -1.11
C ASN A 280 18.32 -5.37 0.17
N ILE A 281 17.09 -5.89 0.29
CA ILE A 281 16.30 -5.81 1.53
C ILE A 281 16.99 -6.56 2.67
N LYS A 282 17.49 -7.78 2.44
CA LYS A 282 18.24 -8.57 3.44
C LYS A 282 19.48 -7.82 3.93
N LYS A 283 20.28 -7.26 3.01
CA LYS A 283 21.48 -6.44 3.33
C LYS A 283 21.09 -5.16 4.09
N TYR A 284 20.02 -4.49 3.66
CA TYR A 284 19.48 -3.30 4.32
C TYR A 284 19.06 -3.61 5.76
N LEU A 285 18.22 -4.62 5.99
CA LEU A 285 17.79 -4.98 7.33
C LEU A 285 18.94 -5.46 8.21
N ALA A 286 19.89 -6.24 7.69
CA ALA A 286 21.06 -6.68 8.44
C ALA A 286 21.95 -5.51 8.93
N SER A 287 21.98 -4.42 8.18
CA SER A 287 22.75 -3.22 8.52
C SER A 287 21.97 -2.27 9.43
N SER A 288 20.73 -1.92 9.05
CA SER A 288 19.91 -0.90 9.71
C SER A 288 19.10 -1.41 10.90
N LEU A 289 18.72 -2.69 10.93
CA LEU A 289 17.90 -3.30 11.98
C LEU A 289 18.34 -4.76 12.23
N PRO A 290 19.53 -5.00 12.80
CA PRO A 290 20.16 -6.32 12.84
C PRO A 290 19.44 -7.32 13.76
N ASN A 291 18.72 -6.84 14.77
CA ASN A 291 17.98 -7.69 15.70
C ASN A 291 16.82 -8.40 14.95
N LYS A 292 16.77 -9.73 15.05
CA LYS A 292 15.79 -10.56 14.32
C LYS A 292 14.36 -10.41 14.83
N GLU A 293 14.16 -10.21 16.13
CA GLU A 293 12.83 -9.93 16.70
C GLU A 293 12.31 -8.57 16.23
N GLU A 294 13.20 -7.59 16.07
CA GLU A 294 12.85 -6.28 15.53
C GLU A 294 12.56 -6.33 14.02
N GLN A 295 13.32 -7.14 13.26
CA GLN A 295 12.97 -7.42 11.86
C GLN A 295 11.60 -8.09 11.75
N GLN A 296 11.29 -9.02 12.65
CA GLN A 296 9.97 -9.66 12.72
C GLN A 296 8.88 -8.64 13.01
N THR A 297 9.07 -7.77 14.01
CA THR A 297 8.15 -6.66 14.34
C THR A 297 7.92 -5.74 13.13
N PHE A 298 8.99 -5.42 12.39
CA PHE A 298 8.91 -4.63 11.15
C PHE A 298 8.02 -5.30 10.10
N TRP A 299 8.23 -6.60 9.83
CA TRP A 299 7.43 -7.33 8.84
C TRP A 299 5.98 -7.52 9.28
N GLU A 300 5.72 -7.79 10.56
CA GLU A 300 4.38 -7.86 11.13
C GLU A 300 3.64 -6.54 10.94
N TYR A 301 4.29 -5.42 11.28
CA TYR A 301 3.68 -4.10 11.15
C TYR A 301 3.49 -3.70 9.68
N PHE A 302 4.43 -4.06 8.80
CA PHE A 302 4.29 -3.85 7.35
C PHE A 302 3.07 -4.62 6.82
N GLY A 303 2.96 -5.91 7.12
CA GLY A 303 1.79 -6.71 6.75
C GLY A 303 0.49 -6.07 7.27
N TYR A 304 0.49 -5.66 8.53
CA TYR A 304 -0.65 -5.02 9.16
C TYR A 304 -1.07 -3.73 8.45
N CYS A 305 -0.13 -2.92 7.95
CA CYS A 305 -0.39 -1.70 7.15
C CYS A 305 -1.22 -1.93 5.88
N MET A 306 -1.33 -3.17 5.38
CA MET A 306 -2.12 -3.50 4.19
C MET A 306 -3.56 -3.93 4.49
N THR A 307 -3.92 -4.10 5.77
CA THR A 307 -5.25 -4.54 6.21
C THR A 307 -6.12 -3.36 6.65
N GLN A 308 -7.38 -3.59 6.99
CA GLN A 308 -8.24 -2.61 7.69
C GLN A 308 -8.38 -2.90 9.18
N ASP A 309 -7.76 -3.99 9.64
CA ASP A 309 -7.82 -4.38 11.02
C ASP A 309 -7.12 -3.35 11.91
N THR A 310 -7.71 -3.13 13.08
CA THR A 310 -7.30 -2.21 14.14
C THR A 310 -7.20 -2.90 15.50
N GLN A 311 -7.48 -4.22 15.59
CA GLN A 311 -7.62 -4.94 16.86
C GLN A 311 -6.40 -4.86 17.79
N PHE A 312 -5.20 -4.71 17.23
CA PHE A 312 -3.97 -4.63 18.02
C PHE A 312 -3.70 -3.23 18.58
N GLN A 313 -4.34 -2.19 18.01
CA GLN A 313 -4.24 -0.80 18.46
C GLN A 313 -2.79 -0.28 18.62
N LYS A 314 -1.85 -0.77 17.81
CA LYS A 314 -0.44 -0.35 17.84
C LYS A 314 -0.15 0.69 16.76
N PHE A 315 0.84 1.55 17.03
CA PHE A 315 1.52 2.36 16.02
C PHE A 315 3.04 2.23 16.10
N LEU A 316 3.71 2.41 14.97
CA LEU A 316 5.15 2.20 14.84
C LEU A 316 5.91 3.51 14.69
N THR A 317 6.99 3.66 15.47
CA THR A 317 7.95 4.75 15.31
C THR A 317 9.35 4.21 15.06
N LEU A 318 9.97 4.66 13.98
CA LEU A 318 11.38 4.42 13.69
C LEU A 318 12.21 5.52 14.36
N LYS A 319 12.99 5.18 15.39
CA LYS A 319 13.89 6.09 16.12
C LYS A 319 15.31 5.95 15.58
N GLY A 320 16.10 7.02 15.61
CA GLY A 320 17.54 6.97 15.39
C GLY A 320 18.05 8.14 14.56
N ASN A 321 19.36 8.34 14.49
CA ASN A 321 19.94 9.53 13.87
C ASN A 321 19.78 9.60 12.33
N GLY A 322 20.17 10.73 11.75
CA GLY A 322 20.26 10.88 10.29
C GLY A 322 21.19 9.84 9.66
N GLY A 323 20.79 9.26 8.53
CA GLY A 323 21.62 8.29 7.79
C GLY A 323 21.58 6.84 8.30
N THR A 324 20.59 6.48 9.13
CA THR A 324 20.42 5.11 9.64
C THR A 324 19.48 4.23 8.81
N GLY A 325 18.88 4.81 7.75
CA GLY A 325 18.03 4.07 6.81
C GLY A 325 16.53 4.12 7.12
N LYS A 326 16.05 4.88 8.11
CA LYS A 326 14.61 5.03 8.43
C LYS A 326 13.75 5.38 7.20
N SER A 327 14.22 6.33 6.39
CA SER A 327 13.48 6.79 5.21
C SER A 327 13.42 5.74 4.09
N VAL A 328 14.25 4.70 4.12
CA VAL A 328 14.18 3.56 3.20
C VAL A 328 13.01 2.64 3.60
N ALA A 329 12.88 2.30 4.88
CA ALA A 329 11.75 1.52 5.41
C ALA A 329 10.40 2.20 5.14
N VAL A 330 10.27 3.48 5.52
CA VAL A 330 9.03 4.25 5.27
C VAL A 330 8.70 4.29 3.77
N SER A 331 9.70 4.53 2.92
CA SER A 331 9.53 4.58 1.47
C SER A 331 9.15 3.24 0.85
N LEU A 332 9.58 2.11 1.42
CA LEU A 332 9.21 0.77 0.97
C LEU A 332 7.75 0.47 1.32
N ILE A 333 7.34 0.76 2.57
CA ILE A 333 5.95 0.56 3.01
C ILE A 333 5.00 1.44 2.20
N GLN A 334 5.32 2.73 2.01
CA GLN A 334 4.51 3.65 1.19
C GLN A 334 4.40 3.17 -0.27
N TYR A 335 5.50 2.65 -0.83
CA TYR A 335 5.51 2.14 -2.22
C TYR A 335 4.59 0.94 -2.37
N VAL A 336 4.66 -0.03 -1.46
CA VAL A 336 3.82 -1.23 -1.48
C VAL A 336 2.36 -0.91 -1.19
N VAL A 337 2.07 -0.14 -0.14
CA VAL A 337 0.68 0.22 0.22
C VAL A 337 0.00 1.07 -0.86
N GLY A 338 0.78 1.92 -1.55
CA GLY A 338 0.32 2.71 -2.68
C GLY A 338 -0.22 4.09 -2.28
N ILE A 339 0.03 5.08 -3.16
CA ILE A 339 -0.25 6.50 -2.92
C ILE A 339 -1.74 6.80 -2.66
N THR A 340 -2.64 6.01 -3.22
CA THR A 340 -4.10 6.17 -3.05
C THR A 340 -4.56 5.75 -1.65
N ASN A 341 -3.84 4.84 -0.99
CA ASN A 341 -4.18 4.27 0.32
C ASN A 341 -3.49 4.99 1.49
N MET A 342 -2.71 6.05 1.23
CA MET A 342 -1.91 6.69 2.26
C MET A 342 -2.30 8.16 2.55
N SER A 343 -1.90 8.61 3.73
CA SER A 343 -1.88 10.01 4.17
C SER A 343 -0.53 10.31 4.87
N SER A 344 -0.24 11.58 5.12
CA SER A 344 1.05 12.03 5.67
C SER A 344 0.90 13.07 6.77
N ILE A 345 -0.01 12.81 7.71
CA ILE A 345 -0.33 13.69 8.83
C ILE A 345 0.68 13.45 9.96
N SER A 346 1.30 14.52 10.45
CA SER A 346 2.21 14.43 11.58
C SER A 346 1.46 14.11 12.88
N LEU A 347 2.17 13.55 13.85
CA LEU A 347 1.62 13.22 15.15
C LEU A 347 0.99 14.43 15.84
N GLN A 348 1.60 15.61 15.70
CA GLN A 348 1.10 16.87 16.27
C GLN A 348 -0.12 17.42 15.53
N ASP A 349 -0.19 17.23 14.21
CA ASP A 349 -1.28 17.75 13.39
C ASP A 349 -2.55 16.91 13.50
N LEU A 350 -2.49 15.68 14.03
CA LEU A 350 -3.67 14.86 14.28
C LEU A 350 -4.70 15.58 15.17
N ASN A 351 -4.24 16.41 16.12
CA ASN A 351 -5.09 17.22 16.99
C ASN A 351 -5.72 18.44 16.30
N LYS A 352 -5.27 18.81 15.09
CA LYS A 352 -5.78 19.99 14.39
C LYS A 352 -7.06 19.66 13.66
N ARG A 353 -8.03 20.58 13.73
CA ARG A 353 -9.29 20.52 12.98
C ARG A 353 -9.01 20.33 11.48
N PHE A 354 -9.82 19.51 10.82
CA PHE A 354 -9.69 19.10 9.40
C PHE A 354 -8.51 18.20 9.03
N TYR A 355 -7.46 18.07 9.85
CA TYR A 355 -6.32 17.24 9.46
C TYR A 355 -6.72 15.76 9.51
N ALA A 356 -7.29 15.29 10.61
CA ALA A 356 -7.72 13.89 10.78
C ALA A 356 -8.64 13.37 9.66
N THR A 357 -9.39 14.25 9.00
CA THR A 357 -10.20 13.97 7.79
C THR A 357 -9.38 13.32 6.67
N GLY A 358 -8.07 13.63 6.56
CA GLY A 358 -7.18 13.04 5.56
C GLY A 358 -6.89 11.55 5.75
N MET A 359 -7.17 10.98 6.93
CA MET A 359 -7.06 9.52 7.16
C MET A 359 -8.31 8.74 6.75
N TYR A 360 -9.39 9.43 6.37
CA TYR A 360 -10.62 8.79 5.92
C TYR A 360 -10.34 7.93 4.69
N GLY A 361 -10.72 6.65 4.77
CA GLY A 361 -10.53 5.72 3.67
C GLY A 361 -9.08 5.26 3.44
N LYS A 362 -8.13 5.56 4.35
CA LYS A 362 -6.70 5.26 4.17
C LYS A 362 -6.24 4.07 5.02
N LEU A 363 -5.38 3.23 4.45
CA LEU A 363 -4.73 2.10 5.14
C LEU A 363 -3.51 2.52 5.94
N LEU A 364 -2.82 3.60 5.53
CA LEU A 364 -1.56 4.06 6.13
C LEU A 364 -1.57 5.57 6.36
N ASN A 365 -1.09 6.02 7.50
CA ASN A 365 -0.65 7.38 7.73
C ASN A 365 0.85 7.37 8.04
N ALA A 366 1.67 7.76 7.06
CA ALA A 366 3.13 7.74 7.18
C ALA A 366 3.69 9.16 7.16
N CYS A 367 4.31 9.59 8.26
CA CYS A 367 4.95 10.90 8.37
C CYS A 367 6.42 10.72 8.78
N ALA A 368 7.32 11.07 7.87
CA ALA A 368 8.75 10.98 8.10
C ALA A 368 9.27 12.23 8.81
N ASP A 369 10.22 12.02 9.72
CA ASP A 369 11.00 13.03 10.43
C ASP A 369 10.11 14.00 11.22
N ILE A 370 9.25 13.42 12.07
CA ILE A 370 8.42 14.21 12.98
C ILE A 370 9.29 15.00 13.97
N PRO A 371 8.94 16.26 14.25
CA PRO A 371 9.71 17.09 15.16
C PRO A 371 9.65 16.54 16.59
N CYS A 372 10.74 16.72 17.35
CA CYS A 372 10.80 16.51 18.80
C CYS A 372 10.06 17.64 19.55
N LYS A 373 8.84 17.96 19.09
CA LYS A 373 7.95 18.90 19.77
C LYS A 373 7.04 18.11 20.68
N ALA A 374 6.95 18.58 21.91
CA ALA A 374 6.15 17.92 22.92
C ALA A 374 4.67 17.86 22.50
N MET A 375 4.02 16.75 22.81
CA MET A 375 2.61 16.55 22.52
C MET A 375 1.78 17.13 23.67
N GLU A 376 0.83 17.99 23.29
CA GLU A 376 -0.12 18.57 24.24
C GLU A 376 -1.23 17.56 24.57
N ASN A 377 -1.86 16.92 23.58
CA ASN A 377 -2.96 15.97 23.83
C ASN A 377 -2.76 14.62 23.11
N THR A 378 -2.85 13.51 23.83
CA THR A 378 -2.72 12.13 23.31
C THR A 378 -4.05 11.40 23.13
N ASP A 379 -5.19 11.98 23.52
CA ASP A 379 -6.50 11.34 23.34
C ASP A 379 -6.82 11.14 21.87
N VAL A 380 -6.33 12.02 20.99
CA VAL A 380 -6.49 11.82 19.54
C VAL A 380 -5.79 10.55 19.04
N LEU A 381 -4.74 10.07 19.73
CA LEU A 381 -4.07 8.84 19.33
C LEU A 381 -4.92 7.62 19.61
N LYS A 382 -5.66 7.60 20.72
CA LYS A 382 -6.64 6.54 21.02
C LYS A 382 -7.66 6.44 19.87
N LYS A 383 -8.15 7.59 19.41
CA LYS A 383 -9.04 7.71 18.24
C LYS A 383 -8.36 7.28 16.94
N ALA A 384 -7.13 7.74 16.70
CA ALA A 384 -6.41 7.53 15.44
C ALA A 384 -6.00 6.07 15.21
N VAL A 385 -5.71 5.31 16.27
CA VAL A 385 -5.43 3.86 16.17
C VAL A 385 -6.68 2.99 16.09
N GLY A 386 -7.87 3.59 16.01
CA GLY A 386 -9.13 2.90 15.73
C GLY A 386 -10.02 2.59 16.93
N GLU A 387 -9.70 3.04 18.15
CA GLU A 387 -10.57 2.77 19.32
C GLU A 387 -11.87 3.57 19.30
N ASP A 388 -11.82 4.78 18.75
CA ASP A 388 -12.88 5.78 18.85
C ASP A 388 -13.09 6.46 17.49
N THR A 389 -14.22 7.14 17.34
CA THR A 389 -14.52 7.88 16.11
C THR A 389 -13.72 9.17 16.00
N LEU A 390 -13.22 9.45 14.80
CA LEU A 390 -12.75 10.75 14.35
C LEU A 390 -13.86 11.49 13.60
N ILE A 391 -13.68 12.79 13.42
CA ILE A 391 -14.61 13.65 12.69
C ILE A 391 -14.00 13.94 11.31
N TYR A 392 -14.77 13.64 10.27
CA TYR A 392 -14.53 14.08 8.91
C TYR A 392 -15.31 15.37 8.69
N GLU A 393 -14.59 16.47 8.45
CA GLU A 393 -15.18 17.77 8.16
C GLU A 393 -14.67 18.27 6.82
N LYS A 394 -15.58 18.63 5.91
CA LYS A 394 -15.25 19.27 4.63
C LYS A 394 -15.95 20.62 4.55
N LYS A 395 -15.28 21.63 3.99
CA LYS A 395 -15.83 22.98 3.89
C LYS A 395 -17.15 22.96 3.09
N GLY A 396 -18.23 23.42 3.72
CA GLY A 396 -19.55 23.50 3.10
C GLY A 396 -20.34 22.17 3.12
N GLN A 397 -19.94 21.20 3.93
CA GLN A 397 -20.66 19.95 4.17
C GLN A 397 -20.80 19.70 5.68
N ASP A 398 -21.80 18.91 6.05
CA ASP A 398 -21.99 18.48 7.44
C ASP A 398 -20.86 17.54 7.86
N ALA A 399 -20.50 17.61 9.14
CA ALA A 399 -19.48 16.74 9.72
C ALA A 399 -20.01 15.31 9.84
N ILE A 400 -19.19 14.33 9.46
CA ILE A 400 -19.51 12.90 9.64
C ILE A 400 -18.48 12.25 10.57
N HIS A 401 -18.93 11.25 11.34
CA HIS A 401 -18.04 10.47 12.21
C HIS A 401 -17.56 9.22 11.47
N PHE A 402 -16.28 8.86 11.65
CA PHE A 402 -15.72 7.63 11.08
C PHE A 402 -14.69 7.00 12.01
N HIS A 403 -14.49 5.69 11.88
CA HIS A 403 -13.37 4.99 12.52
C HIS A 403 -12.18 4.95 11.56
N SER A 404 -11.03 5.45 12.00
CA SER A 404 -9.80 5.31 11.22
C SER A 404 -9.28 3.89 11.34
N TYR A 405 -8.91 3.32 10.19
CA TYR A 405 -8.14 2.08 10.10
C TYR A 405 -6.73 2.31 9.57
N ALA A 406 -6.30 3.58 9.45
CA ALA A 406 -4.97 3.92 9.01
C ALA A 406 -3.93 3.51 10.06
N LYS A 407 -2.99 2.63 9.69
CA LYS A 407 -1.83 2.30 10.52
C LYS A 407 -0.91 3.53 10.57
N LEU A 408 -0.55 3.98 11.77
CA LEU A 408 0.31 5.16 11.93
C LEU A 408 1.78 4.74 11.90
N LEU A 409 2.56 5.34 11.02
CA LEU A 409 4.00 5.10 10.87
C LEU A 409 4.75 6.42 10.95
N PHE A 410 5.63 6.54 11.93
CA PHE A 410 6.44 7.74 12.13
C PHE A 410 7.92 7.43 12.03
N SER A 411 8.73 8.42 11.65
CA SER A 411 10.17 8.38 11.90
C SER A 411 10.61 9.63 12.64
N THR A 412 11.57 9.49 13.55
CA THR A 412 12.16 10.63 14.25
C THR A 412 13.60 10.33 14.69
N ASN A 413 14.36 11.38 14.98
CA ASN A 413 15.66 11.24 15.63
C ASN A 413 15.50 11.10 17.15
N GLU A 414 14.56 11.85 17.72
CA GLU A 414 14.27 11.87 19.15
C GLU A 414 12.76 11.83 19.37
N MET A 415 12.34 11.04 20.35
CA MET A 415 10.92 10.89 20.64
C MET A 415 10.35 12.18 21.24
N PRO A 416 9.21 12.70 20.74
CA PRO A 416 8.57 13.86 21.33
C PRO A 416 8.14 13.55 22.77
N GLN A 417 8.38 14.49 23.68
CA GLN A 417 7.91 14.38 25.07
C GLN A 417 6.38 14.43 25.12
N ASN A 418 5.77 13.66 26.03
CA ASN A 418 4.34 13.70 26.28
C ASN A 418 4.07 14.54 27.55
N LEU A 419 3.41 15.69 27.41
CA LEU A 419 3.28 16.67 28.50
C LEU A 419 2.05 16.45 29.39
N GLU A 420 0.94 15.95 28.85
CA GLU A 420 -0.32 15.81 29.60
C GLU A 420 -0.58 14.38 30.07
N ASP A 421 -0.43 13.38 29.20
CA ASP A 421 -0.93 12.04 29.47
C ASP A 421 0.20 11.10 29.94
N LYS A 422 0.46 11.12 31.24
CA LYS A 422 1.40 10.18 31.89
C LYS A 422 0.78 8.78 32.08
N SER A 423 -0.40 8.51 31.52
CA SER A 423 -1.03 7.20 31.61
C SER A 423 -0.38 6.18 30.68
N ASP A 424 -0.48 4.91 31.06
CA ASP A 424 0.03 3.77 30.28
C ASP A 424 -0.65 3.63 28.90
N ALA A 425 -1.75 4.35 28.65
CA ALA A 425 -2.53 4.22 27.43
C ALA A 425 -1.78 4.64 26.16
N PHE A 426 -0.89 5.64 26.21
CA PHE A 426 -0.06 5.99 25.06
C PHE A 426 1.02 4.92 24.83
N TYR A 427 1.77 4.58 25.88
CA TYR A 427 2.94 3.70 25.79
C TYR A 427 2.59 2.27 25.38
N ARG A 428 1.46 1.72 25.83
CA ARG A 428 1.01 0.37 25.41
C ARG A 428 0.75 0.24 23.90
N ARG A 429 0.47 1.37 23.22
CA ARG A 429 0.20 1.42 21.78
C ARG A 429 1.46 1.65 20.94
N LEU A 430 2.53 2.12 21.56
CA LEU A 430 3.76 2.48 20.87
C LEU A 430 4.64 1.25 20.64
N LEU A 431 5.07 1.06 19.39
CA LEU A 431 6.18 0.20 19.02
C LEU A 431 7.35 1.08 18.59
N ILE A 432 8.55 0.82 19.10
CA ILE A 432 9.77 1.54 18.70
C ILE A 432 10.75 0.56 18.05
N LEU A 433 11.18 0.88 16.83
CA LEU A 433 12.34 0.24 16.22
C LEU A 433 13.49 1.23 16.22
N ASP A 434 14.54 0.87 16.94
CA ASP A 434 15.66 1.74 17.24
C ASP A 434 16.80 1.53 16.23
N MET A 435 16.80 2.36 15.19
CA MET A 435 17.73 2.29 14.06
C MET A 435 18.94 3.19 14.32
N ASN A 436 19.88 2.75 15.16
CA ASN A 436 21.02 3.58 15.59
C ASN A 436 22.32 3.38 14.80
N ARG A 437 22.36 2.46 13.83
CA ARG A 437 23.54 2.23 13.00
C ARG A 437 23.59 3.22 11.85
N VAL A 438 24.43 4.25 11.98
CA VAL A 438 24.68 5.21 10.90
C VAL A 438 25.51 4.55 9.81
N VAL A 439 25.00 4.57 8.58
CA VAL A 439 25.75 4.09 7.41
C VAL A 439 26.88 5.07 7.11
N LYS A 440 28.13 4.58 7.07
CA LYS A 440 29.31 5.40 6.78
C LYS A 440 29.16 6.08 5.42
N SER A 441 29.66 7.30 5.27
CA SER A 441 29.43 8.09 4.05
C SER A 441 29.91 7.43 2.75
N GLY A 442 30.94 6.58 2.80
CA GLY A 442 31.45 5.82 1.64
C GLY A 442 30.65 4.54 1.33
N GLU A 443 29.77 4.10 2.23
CA GLU A 443 28.92 2.90 2.08
C GLU A 443 27.47 3.27 1.72
N LYS A 444 27.16 4.58 1.60
CA LYS A 444 25.82 5.06 1.27
C LYS A 444 25.48 4.79 -0.18
N ASP A 445 24.63 3.80 -0.40
CA ASP A 445 24.02 3.56 -1.70
C ASP A 445 22.87 4.56 -1.96
N LEU A 446 23.13 5.53 -2.83
CA LEU A 446 22.16 6.57 -3.24
C LEU A 446 20.92 6.00 -3.95
N HIS A 447 21.01 4.77 -4.47
CA HIS A 447 19.92 4.09 -5.17
C HIS A 447 19.24 3.02 -4.32
N LEU A 448 19.58 2.88 -3.05
CA LEU A 448 19.04 1.84 -2.16
C LEU A 448 17.51 1.82 -2.16
N LYS A 449 16.85 2.98 -2.09
CA LYS A 449 15.38 3.07 -2.16
C LYS A 449 14.81 2.39 -3.41
N LYS A 450 15.39 2.66 -4.58
CA LYS A 450 14.96 2.05 -5.85
C LYS A 450 15.24 0.54 -5.85
N LYS A 451 16.39 0.11 -5.31
CA LYS A 451 16.76 -1.31 -5.23
C LYS A 451 15.81 -2.10 -4.33
N VAL A 452 15.49 -1.60 -3.14
CA VAL A 452 14.53 -2.29 -2.25
C VAL A 452 13.10 -2.25 -2.80
N GLN A 453 12.71 -1.19 -3.51
CA GLN A 453 11.40 -1.12 -4.18
C GLN A 453 11.29 -2.11 -5.35
N ALA A 454 12.39 -2.35 -6.07
CA ALA A 454 12.45 -3.40 -7.10
C ALA A 454 12.27 -4.82 -6.51
N GLU A 455 12.53 -5.00 -5.22
CA GLU A 455 12.31 -6.23 -4.46
C GLU A 455 10.98 -6.20 -3.67
N SER A 456 10.01 -5.38 -4.09
CA SER A 456 8.71 -5.24 -3.42
C SER A 456 7.95 -6.56 -3.30
N ASP A 457 8.06 -7.46 -4.27
CA ASP A 457 7.43 -8.77 -4.22
C ASP A 457 7.96 -9.63 -3.05
N TYR A 458 9.29 -9.62 -2.83
CA TYR A 458 9.91 -10.21 -1.64
C TYR A 458 9.39 -9.56 -0.35
N ALA A 459 9.26 -8.24 -0.34
CA ALA A 459 8.76 -7.51 0.83
C ALA A 459 7.30 -7.89 1.16
N ILE A 460 6.44 -8.02 0.15
CA ILE A 460 5.04 -8.42 0.31
C ILE A 460 4.97 -9.84 0.88
N HIS A 461 5.72 -10.79 0.34
CA HIS A 461 5.75 -12.17 0.84
C HIS A 461 6.21 -12.26 2.30
N MET A 462 7.30 -11.57 2.65
CA MET A 462 7.79 -11.51 4.03
C MET A 462 6.73 -10.89 4.98
N ALA A 463 6.06 -9.83 4.53
CA ALA A 463 5.01 -9.18 5.29
C ALA A 463 3.78 -10.08 5.47
N MET A 464 3.40 -10.89 4.47
CA MET A 464 2.28 -11.84 4.58
C MET A 464 2.58 -12.98 5.56
N ILE A 465 3.79 -13.54 5.51
CA ILE A 465 4.23 -14.58 6.46
C ILE A 465 4.21 -14.03 7.89
N ALA A 466 4.77 -12.83 8.09
CA ALA A 466 4.80 -12.20 9.40
C ALA A 466 3.39 -11.82 9.89
N LEU A 467 2.52 -11.33 9.01
CA LEU A 467 1.13 -10.99 9.34
C LEU A 467 0.32 -12.23 9.78
N LYS A 468 0.53 -13.37 9.12
CA LYS A 468 -0.06 -14.65 9.54
C LYS A 468 0.35 -14.97 10.99
N ASN A 469 1.66 -14.92 11.27
CA ASN A 469 2.18 -15.16 12.62
C ASN A 469 1.59 -14.18 13.65
N LEU A 470 1.44 -12.90 13.30
CA LEU A 470 0.82 -11.88 14.15
C LEU A 470 -0.62 -12.27 14.53
N TYR A 471 -1.43 -12.72 13.57
CA TYR A 471 -2.81 -13.15 13.84
C TYR A 471 -2.88 -14.44 14.67
N GLU A 472 -1.98 -15.39 14.44
CA GLU A 472 -1.90 -16.63 15.21
C GLU A 472 -1.48 -16.37 16.67
N GLN A 473 -0.47 -15.51 16.88
CA GLN A 473 0.04 -15.18 18.22
C GLN A 473 -0.84 -14.16 18.96
N ARG A 474 -1.69 -13.42 18.23
CA ARG A 474 -2.56 -12.35 18.75
C ARG A 474 -1.82 -11.23 19.48
N LYS A 475 -0.53 -11.04 19.19
CA LYS A 475 0.31 -9.97 19.72
C LYS A 475 1.48 -9.72 18.78
N PHE A 476 1.97 -8.49 18.77
CA PHE A 476 3.22 -8.17 18.09
C PHE A 476 4.40 -8.82 18.82
N THR A 477 5.39 -9.22 18.03
CA THR A 477 6.73 -9.49 18.52
C THR A 477 7.29 -8.17 19.07
N GLU A 478 7.85 -8.19 20.28
CA GLU A 478 8.47 -7.02 20.91
C GLU A 478 9.76 -7.48 21.61
N SER A 479 10.91 -7.03 21.10
CA SER A 479 12.21 -7.31 21.72
C SER A 479 12.34 -6.61 23.07
N GLU A 480 13.19 -7.13 23.97
CA GLU A 480 13.48 -6.43 25.22
C GLU A 480 14.07 -5.04 24.99
N HIS A 481 14.85 -4.87 23.91
CA HIS A 481 15.38 -3.55 23.50
C HIS A 481 14.26 -2.58 23.10
N SER A 482 13.29 -3.04 22.31
CA SER A 482 12.14 -2.23 21.91
C SER A 482 11.29 -1.81 23.11
N LYS A 483 11.03 -2.74 24.04
CA LYS A 483 10.30 -2.45 25.29
C LYS A 483 11.04 -1.45 26.15
N GLU A 484 12.36 -1.59 26.27
CA GLU A 484 13.20 -0.66 27.03
C GLU A 484 13.21 0.74 26.39
N CYS A 485 13.25 0.84 25.06
CA CYS A 485 13.11 2.10 24.33
C CYS A 485 11.77 2.78 24.67
N VAL A 486 10.66 2.04 24.73
CA VAL A 486 9.35 2.60 25.13
C VAL A 486 9.38 3.07 26.58
N ARG A 487 9.98 2.30 27.51
CA ARG A 487 10.16 2.68 28.91
C ARG A 487 11.05 3.92 29.09
N GLU A 488 12.08 4.10 28.27
CA GLU A 488 12.91 5.31 28.28
C GLU A 488 12.08 6.57 27.96
N VAL A 489 11.22 6.51 26.94
CA VAL A 489 10.30 7.62 26.60
C VAL A 489 9.34 7.89 27.76
N GLN A 490 8.89 6.84 28.44
CA GLN A 490 8.03 6.96 29.62
C GLN A 490 8.74 7.63 30.80
N ARG A 491 9.95 7.18 31.16
CA ARG A 491 10.77 7.78 32.23
C ARG A 491 11.12 9.24 31.96
N THR A 492 11.33 9.61 30.70
CA THR A 492 11.58 11.01 30.32
C THR A 492 10.36 11.90 30.60
N SER A 493 9.15 11.37 30.46
CA SER A 493 7.90 12.13 30.61
C SER A 493 7.26 12.04 32.01
N ASP A 494 7.47 10.92 32.71
CA ASP A 494 6.88 10.62 34.02
C ASP A 494 7.96 10.47 35.10
N SER A 495 8.10 11.51 35.95
CA SER A 495 9.07 11.52 37.05
C SER A 495 8.79 10.47 38.11
N ILE A 496 7.53 10.02 38.27
CA ILE A 496 7.17 8.94 39.20
C ILE A 496 7.65 7.61 38.62
N CYS A 497 7.47 7.39 37.32
CA CYS A 497 7.98 6.20 36.63
C CYS A 497 9.51 6.12 36.74
N ALA A 498 10.20 7.23 36.48
CA ALA A 498 11.67 7.30 36.63
C ALA A 498 12.12 6.96 38.05
N PHE A 499 11.50 7.57 39.07
CA PHE A 499 11.76 7.26 40.48
C PHE A 499 11.52 5.79 40.82
N ILE A 500 10.41 5.20 40.35
CA ILE A 500 10.10 3.79 40.62
C ILE A 500 11.18 2.87 40.04
N ASP A 501 11.58 3.08 38.78
CA ASP A 501 12.52 2.19 38.09
C ASP A 501 13.97 2.33 38.62
N GLU A 502 14.34 3.54 39.02
CA GLU A 502 15.70 3.89 39.47
C GLU A 502 15.90 3.67 40.97
N SER A 503 14.90 3.98 41.80
CA SER A 503 15.06 3.97 43.26
C SER A 503 14.36 2.81 43.97
N LEU A 504 13.43 2.10 43.32
CA LEU A 504 12.61 1.06 43.96
C LEU A 504 12.76 -0.29 43.25
N VAL A 505 12.52 -1.36 44.00
CA VAL A 505 12.46 -2.73 43.47
C VAL A 505 11.30 -3.49 44.11
N ARG A 506 10.67 -4.38 43.34
CA ARG A 506 9.66 -5.30 43.89
C ARG A 506 10.36 -6.36 44.75
N ALA A 507 10.07 -6.36 46.05
CA ALA A 507 10.71 -7.24 47.01
C ALA A 507 9.65 -7.87 47.94
N LYS A 508 9.27 -9.11 47.64
CA LYS A 508 8.19 -9.82 48.34
C LYS A 508 8.44 -9.88 49.85
N GLY A 509 7.43 -9.53 50.64
CA GLY A 509 7.50 -9.51 52.11
C GLY A 509 8.17 -8.28 52.73
N LYS A 510 8.84 -7.44 51.93
CA LYS A 510 9.33 -6.13 52.39
C LYS A 510 8.21 -5.08 52.26
N ARG A 511 8.31 -4.01 53.05
CA ARG A 511 7.35 -2.90 53.05
C ARG A 511 8.07 -1.58 53.28
N LEU A 512 7.58 -0.51 52.66
CA LEU A 512 8.04 0.85 52.87
C LEU A 512 6.88 1.74 53.31
N LYS A 513 7.14 2.67 54.24
CA LYS A 513 6.11 3.59 54.72
C LYS A 513 5.74 4.56 53.61
N ARG A 514 4.44 4.80 53.40
CA ARG A 514 3.93 5.67 52.32
C ARG A 514 4.55 7.07 52.35
N SER A 515 4.75 7.62 53.55
CA SER A 515 5.36 8.94 53.74
C SER A 515 6.85 8.95 53.40
N GLU A 516 7.59 7.88 53.73
CA GLU A 516 9.01 7.76 53.42
C GLU A 516 9.22 7.67 51.90
N VAL A 517 8.42 6.85 51.21
CA VAL A 517 8.49 6.73 49.75
C VAL A 517 8.20 8.06 49.05
N PHE A 518 7.27 8.87 49.57
CA PHE A 518 7.06 10.22 49.02
C PHE A 518 8.23 11.17 49.29
N HIS A 519 8.86 11.07 50.46
CA HIS A 519 10.02 11.89 50.77
C HIS A 519 11.22 11.56 49.85
N MET A 520 11.49 10.27 49.65
CA MET A 520 12.47 9.79 48.68
C MET A 520 12.18 10.31 47.27
N TYR A 521 10.91 10.35 46.87
CA TYR A 521 10.50 10.90 45.57
C TYR A 521 10.76 12.41 45.46
N GLU A 522 10.48 13.19 46.51
CA GLU A 522 10.77 14.63 46.55
C GLU A 522 12.27 14.89 46.42
N GLU A 523 13.08 14.11 47.13
CA GLU A 523 14.54 14.17 47.07
C GLU A 523 15.06 13.78 45.68
N TYR A 524 14.62 12.65 45.13
CA TYR A 524 14.93 12.22 43.77
C TYR A 524 14.62 13.30 42.74
N CYS A 525 13.44 13.94 42.83
CA CYS A 525 13.07 15.02 41.91
C CYS A 525 14.01 16.22 42.03
N LYS A 526 14.40 16.58 43.25
CA LYS A 526 15.32 17.69 43.51
C LYS A 526 16.72 17.42 42.96
N GLU A 527 17.26 16.23 43.21
CA GLU A 527 18.59 15.81 42.75
C GLU A 527 18.68 15.74 41.23
N ASN A 528 17.61 15.27 40.58
CA ASN A 528 17.55 15.10 39.13
C ASN A 528 16.99 16.32 38.40
N GLY A 529 16.73 17.45 39.09
CA GLY A 529 16.19 18.67 38.48
C GLY A 529 14.80 18.49 37.84
N ARG A 530 14.02 17.52 38.31
CA ARG A 530 12.68 17.18 37.81
C ARG A 530 11.60 17.91 38.60
N GLN A 531 10.51 18.27 37.92
CA GLN A 531 9.31 18.78 38.61
C GLN A 531 8.57 17.63 39.30
N GLY A 532 8.49 17.68 40.62
CA GLY A 532 7.77 16.71 41.45
C GLY A 532 6.24 16.89 41.41
N HIS A 533 5.52 15.79 41.59
CA HIS A 533 4.08 15.77 41.78
C HIS A 533 3.68 16.02 43.24
N GLY A 534 2.55 16.70 43.47
CA GLY A 534 1.98 16.82 44.82
C GLY A 534 1.51 15.46 45.38
N LYS A 535 1.47 15.35 46.72
CA LYS A 535 1.17 14.11 47.48
C LYS A 535 0.00 13.29 46.92
N SER A 536 -1.16 13.91 46.72
CA SER A 536 -2.37 13.21 46.26
C SER A 536 -2.18 12.56 44.89
N ASN A 537 -1.55 13.27 43.94
CA ASN A 537 -1.27 12.75 42.61
C ASN A 537 -0.22 11.63 42.64
N PHE A 538 0.83 11.80 43.45
CA PHE A 538 1.85 10.77 43.63
C PHE A 538 1.25 9.46 44.17
N PHE A 539 0.47 9.53 45.26
CA PHE A 539 -0.12 8.33 45.87
C PHE A 539 -1.11 7.62 44.96
N ARG A 540 -1.93 8.38 44.21
CA ARG A 540 -2.82 7.80 43.20
C ARG A 540 -2.01 7.07 42.12
N ASN A 541 -0.98 7.71 41.57
CA ASN A 541 -0.17 7.13 40.49
C ASN A 541 0.62 5.88 40.95
N MET A 542 1.18 5.88 42.16
CA MET A 542 1.78 4.66 42.75
C MET A 542 0.77 3.50 42.81
N THR A 543 -0.47 3.78 43.17
CA THR A 543 -1.54 2.77 43.21
C THR A 543 -1.90 2.30 41.80
N ASP A 544 -2.05 3.22 40.84
CA ASP A 544 -2.34 2.94 39.44
C ASP A 544 -1.25 2.08 38.77
N LYS A 545 0.02 2.27 39.17
CA LYS A 545 1.17 1.45 38.76
C LYS A 545 1.30 0.12 39.54
N GLY A 546 0.29 -0.23 40.33
CA GLY A 546 0.15 -1.55 40.95
C GLY A 546 0.93 -1.74 42.25
N PHE A 547 1.25 -0.67 42.98
CA PHE A 547 1.77 -0.76 44.34
C PHE A 547 0.63 -0.84 45.35
N LEU A 548 0.54 -1.97 46.06
CA LEU A 548 -0.54 -2.24 47.00
C LEU A 548 -0.33 -1.48 48.31
N LEU A 549 -1.32 -0.68 48.70
CA LEU A 549 -1.32 0.09 49.95
C LEU A 549 -2.10 -0.64 51.05
N LYS A 550 -1.52 -0.77 52.24
CA LYS A 550 -2.18 -1.32 53.44
C LYS A 550 -1.94 -0.45 54.66
N GLN A 551 -2.90 -0.45 55.58
CA GLN A 551 -2.80 0.28 56.85
C GLN A 551 -2.36 -0.67 57.99
N TYR A 552 -1.38 -0.23 58.77
CA TYR A 552 -0.87 -0.91 59.97
C TYR A 552 -0.71 0.11 61.09
N ASN A 553 -1.33 -0.12 62.25
CA ASN A 553 -1.22 0.76 63.42
C ASN A 553 -1.46 2.25 63.13
N GLY A 554 -2.42 2.56 62.25
CA GLY A 554 -2.74 3.93 61.85
C GLY A 554 -1.90 4.49 60.69
N GLU A 555 -0.81 3.83 60.29
CA GLU A 555 0.09 4.29 59.22
C GLU A 555 -0.08 3.47 57.94
N PHE A 556 0.18 4.10 56.79
CA PHE A 556 0.05 3.47 55.48
C PHE A 556 1.41 2.98 54.96
N TYR A 557 1.44 1.77 54.41
CA TYR A 557 2.62 1.11 53.86
C TYR A 557 2.34 0.55 52.46
N TYR A 558 3.32 0.68 51.56
CA TYR A 558 3.34 -0.07 50.32
C TYR A 558 3.90 -1.48 50.57
N GLN A 559 3.25 -2.50 50.01
CA GLN A 559 3.65 -3.90 50.15
C GLN A 559 4.59 -4.34 49.02
N ASP A 560 5.39 -5.36 49.32
CA ASP A 560 6.26 -6.06 48.36
C ASP A 560 7.22 -5.12 47.63
N ILE A 561 7.77 -4.13 48.36
CA ILE A 561 8.65 -3.09 47.83
C ILE A 561 9.83 -2.85 48.76
N ALA A 562 10.99 -2.54 48.17
CA ALA A 562 12.18 -2.08 48.85
C ALA A 562 12.90 -0.99 48.05
N VAL A 563 13.83 -0.30 48.70
CA VAL A 563 14.79 0.59 48.02
C VAL A 563 15.74 -0.28 47.23
N LYS A 564 16.08 0.16 46.01
CA LYS A 564 17.10 -0.47 45.19
C LYS A 564 18.46 -0.22 45.84
N GLU A 565 19.18 -1.27 46.20
CA GLU A 565 20.54 -1.14 46.72
C GLU A 565 21.46 -0.69 45.56
N GLU A 566 22.28 0.34 45.78
CA GLU A 566 23.32 0.71 44.83
C GLU A 566 24.38 -0.40 44.82
N ASP A 567 24.76 -0.89 43.64
CA ASP A 567 25.86 -1.85 43.47
C ASP A 567 27.22 -1.17 43.78
N PHE A 568 27.44 -0.77 45.03
CA PHE A 568 28.76 -0.44 45.52
C PHE A 568 29.48 -1.74 45.87
N CYS A 569 30.33 -2.23 44.96
CA CYS A 569 31.45 -3.06 45.39
C CYS A 569 32.33 -2.21 46.32
N PRO A 570 32.53 -2.60 47.60
CA PRO A 570 33.56 -1.97 48.41
C PRO A 570 34.88 -2.16 47.66
N VAL A 571 35.52 -1.06 47.27
CA VAL A 571 36.90 -1.13 46.80
C VAL A 571 37.71 -1.56 48.01
N ASP A 572 38.34 -2.72 47.94
CA ASP A 572 39.31 -3.13 48.95
C ASP A 572 40.41 -2.04 48.97
N PRO A 573 40.67 -1.36 50.11
CA PRO A 573 41.74 -0.36 50.19
C PRO A 573 43.13 -0.93 49.84
N GLU A 574 43.28 -2.26 49.73
CA GLU A 574 44.50 -2.92 49.24
C GLU A 574 44.49 -3.25 47.73
N GLU A 575 43.35 -3.17 47.03
CA GLU A 575 43.30 -3.34 45.56
C GLU A 575 43.56 -2.01 44.84
N ARG A 576 44.70 -1.94 44.14
CA ARG A 576 45.05 -0.82 43.26
C ARG A 576 44.03 -0.68 42.13
N ILE A 577 43.38 0.48 42.09
CA ILE A 577 42.50 0.90 40.99
C ILE A 577 43.38 1.09 39.73
N PRO A 578 43.02 0.58 38.53
CA PRO A 578 43.88 0.60 37.34
C PRO A 578 44.30 1.99 36.82
N PHE A 579 43.76 3.07 37.40
CA PHE A 579 43.96 4.44 36.95
C PHE A 579 44.74 5.32 37.94
N GLU A 580 45.26 4.76 39.03
CA GLU A 580 46.29 5.47 39.83
C GLU A 580 47.65 5.36 39.12
N GLU A 581 47.78 6.06 37.99
CA GLU A 581 49.07 6.36 37.39
C GLU A 581 49.83 7.30 38.35
N THR A 582 50.79 6.74 39.07
CA THR A 582 51.75 7.51 39.86
C THR A 582 52.49 8.50 38.95
N ASP A 583 52.71 9.72 39.44
CA ASP A 583 53.47 10.89 38.90
C ASP A 583 54.84 10.60 38.20
N ILE A 584 55.28 9.34 38.19
CA ILE A 584 56.53 8.87 37.60
C ILE A 584 56.43 8.76 36.07
N ASP A 585 55.28 8.35 35.51
CA ASP A 585 55.12 8.16 34.04
C ASP A 585 55.09 9.50 33.27
N TYR A 586 54.58 10.56 33.88
CA TYR A 586 54.55 11.91 33.26
C TYR A 586 55.95 12.49 33.03
N LYS A 587 56.92 12.22 33.93
CA LYS A 587 58.32 12.65 33.75
C LYS A 587 59.03 11.85 32.66
N GLN A 588 58.68 10.58 32.48
CA GLN A 588 59.29 9.71 31.47
C GLN A 588 58.79 10.04 30.05
N LEU A 589 57.51 10.44 29.92
CA LEU A 589 56.93 10.97 28.68
C LEU A 589 57.52 12.34 28.26
N GLN A 590 57.83 13.24 29.21
CA GLN A 590 58.48 14.52 28.90
C GLN A 590 59.95 14.36 28.46
N LEU A 591 60.68 13.38 29.02
CA LEU A 591 62.06 13.06 28.61
C LEU A 591 62.13 12.50 27.17
N ASN A 592 61.15 11.68 26.78
CA ASN A 592 61.07 11.11 25.44
C ASN A 592 60.67 12.11 24.35
N MET A 593 59.85 13.12 24.66
CA MET A 593 59.50 14.17 23.69
C MET A 593 60.65 15.13 23.37
N ASN A 594 61.59 15.34 24.30
CA ASN A 594 62.74 16.23 24.08
C ASN A 594 63.91 15.58 23.30
N GLN A 595 63.91 14.25 23.10
CA GLN A 595 64.92 13.56 22.30
C GLN A 595 64.51 13.31 20.84
N GLY A 596 63.25 13.57 20.47
CA GLY A 596 62.70 13.30 19.13
C GLY A 596 62.90 14.38 18.06
N ILE A 597 63.47 15.55 18.39
CA ILE A 597 63.67 16.65 17.43
C ILE A 597 65.15 16.80 17.06
N LYS A 598 65.72 15.77 16.44
CA LYS A 598 66.90 15.87 15.55
C LYS A 598 66.87 14.72 14.55
N GLY A 599 66.31 14.99 13.37
CA GLY A 599 66.40 14.14 12.20
C GLY A 599 65.04 13.70 11.66
N ILE A 600 64.43 14.53 10.82
CA ILE A 600 64.13 14.32 9.39
C ILE A 600 63.60 15.65 8.85
#